data_AF-A0A7Z0EM00-F1
#
_entry.id   AF-A0A7Z0EM00-F1
#
_cell.length_a   1.000
_cell.length_b   1.000
_cell.length_c   1.000
_cell.angle_alpha   90.00
_cell.angle_beta   90.00
_cell.angle_gamma   90.00
#
_symmetry.space_group_name_H-M   'P 1'
#
loop_
_entity.id
_entity.type
_entity.pdbx_description
1 polymer ?
#
loop_
_entity_poly.entity_id
_entity_poly.type
_entity_poly.pdbx_seq_one_letter_code
_entity_poly.pdbx_strand_id
1 'polypeptide(L)'
;MTPATVGLALLLLGVLLLISKLVRVKWKLTQRLYLPASIIGGAIALLLGPDVLGRLMGLLADRGIAEGFAERAAEGGLFGVDVMTVWSSLPGLLISVVFAGLLLGKRMPRMREAVDLAGPNLAFGISVASGQYVIGLLLALLVLVPVFNVPVISGALIEIGFLGGHGTAAGLGDTFAEVGWAEGQDLALGMATVGLLSGIIVGIVLINWGARRGKASVIDAGSKGTANEQAGLVEREKRSSGSVMTIHPSSMDPLTLHFGLVAVAVLIGQLLLMGLQAVEQAL
;
A
#
# COMPACT_ATOMS: atom_id res chain seq x y z
N MET A 1 5.85 8.61 -22.93
CA MET A 1 4.51 8.59 -22.29
C MET A 1 3.71 9.78 -22.76
N THR A 2 2.44 9.59 -23.15
CA THR A 2 1.57 10.70 -23.59
C THR A 2 0.66 11.18 -22.46
N PRO A 3 0.20 12.46 -22.45
CA PRO A 3 -0.80 12.92 -21.49
C PRO A 3 -2.09 12.08 -21.51
N ALA A 4 -2.49 11.60 -22.69
CA ALA A 4 -3.66 10.72 -22.85
C ALA A 4 -3.48 9.39 -22.10
N THR A 5 -2.28 8.81 -22.15
CA THR A 5 -1.93 7.59 -21.38
C THR A 5 -2.09 7.83 -19.88
N VAL A 6 -1.58 8.95 -19.36
CA VAL A 6 -1.68 9.27 -17.93
C VAL A 6 -3.15 9.42 -17.52
N GLY A 7 -3.95 10.14 -18.32
CA GLY A 7 -5.39 10.29 -18.09
C GLY A 7 -6.12 8.94 -18.08
N LEU A 8 -5.84 8.07 -19.06
CA LEU A 8 -6.42 6.74 -19.12
C LEU A 8 -6.02 5.88 -17.92
N ALA A 9 -4.75 5.90 -17.52
CA ALA A 9 -4.24 5.14 -16.39
C ALA A 9 -4.95 5.50 -15.07
N LEU A 10 -5.22 6.79 -14.84
CA LEU A 10 -5.97 7.26 -13.66
C LEU A 10 -7.45 6.86 -13.73
N LEU A 11 -8.08 6.93 -14.91
CA LEU A 11 -9.46 6.48 -15.09
C LEU A 11 -9.62 4.98 -14.82
N LEU A 12 -8.69 4.16 -15.31
CA LEU A 12 -8.69 2.72 -15.08
C LEU A 12 -8.53 2.38 -13.59
N LEU A 13 -7.68 3.10 -12.85
CA LEU A 13 -7.61 2.95 -11.39
C LEU A 13 -8.96 3.29 -10.71
N GLY A 14 -9.61 4.37 -11.14
CA GLY A 14 -10.95 4.72 -10.65
C GLY A 14 -11.98 3.62 -10.88
N VAL A 15 -12.01 3.05 -12.08
CA VAL A 15 -12.89 1.91 -12.43
C VAL A 15 -12.55 0.69 -11.58
N LEU A 16 -11.27 0.36 -11.42
CA LEU A 16 -10.81 -0.77 -10.62
C LEU A 16 -11.24 -0.63 -9.16
N LEU A 17 -11.15 0.56 -8.56
CA LEU A 17 -11.61 0.83 -7.20
C LEU A 17 -13.12 0.66 -7.06
N LEU A 18 -13.91 1.08 -8.05
CA LEU A 18 -15.36 0.88 -8.07
C LEU A 18 -15.72 -0.60 -8.15
N ILE A 19 -15.09 -1.35 -9.06
CA ILE A 19 -15.26 -2.81 -9.16
C ILE A 19 -14.93 -3.47 -7.83
N SER A 20 -13.81 -3.07 -7.21
CA SER A 20 -13.36 -3.61 -5.92
C SER A 20 -14.34 -3.32 -4.79
N LYS A 21 -14.95 -2.14 -4.78
CA LYS A 21 -16.02 -1.81 -3.84
C LYS A 21 -17.25 -2.69 -4.06
N LEU A 22 -17.64 -2.94 -5.31
CA LEU A 22 -18.76 -3.85 -5.63
C LEU A 22 -18.47 -5.29 -5.19
N VAL A 23 -17.25 -5.79 -5.43
CA VAL A 23 -16.81 -7.11 -4.96
C VAL A 23 -16.87 -7.17 -3.43
N ARG A 24 -16.36 -6.16 -2.74
CA ARG A 24 -16.42 -6.06 -1.27
C ARG A 24 -17.85 -6.12 -0.72
N VAL A 25 -18.80 -5.49 -1.41
CA VAL A 25 -20.21 -5.45 -1.01
C VAL A 25 -20.95 -6.76 -1.34
N LYS A 26 -20.59 -7.47 -2.41
CA LYS A 26 -21.30 -8.68 -2.85
C LYS A 26 -20.70 -9.97 -2.28
N TRP A 27 -19.39 -10.02 -2.02
CA TRP A 27 -18.71 -11.26 -1.67
C TRP A 27 -18.53 -11.43 -0.15
N LYS A 28 -19.10 -12.51 0.41
CA LYS A 28 -19.06 -12.76 1.86
C LYS A 28 -17.64 -13.03 2.39
N LEU A 29 -16.73 -13.54 1.56
CA LEU A 29 -15.36 -13.81 2.00
C LEU A 29 -14.62 -12.51 2.31
N THR A 30 -14.71 -11.53 1.41
CA THR A 30 -14.08 -10.22 1.60
C THR A 30 -14.64 -9.47 2.82
N GLN A 31 -15.93 -9.69 3.13
CA GLN A 31 -16.57 -9.12 4.32
C GLN A 31 -16.08 -9.78 5.61
N ARG A 32 -16.00 -11.11 5.63
CA ARG A 32 -15.50 -11.87 6.80
C ARG A 32 -14.03 -11.60 7.09
N LEU A 33 -13.23 -11.38 6.05
CA LEU A 33 -11.82 -11.01 6.14
C LEU A 33 -11.60 -9.50 6.23
N TYR A 34 -12.66 -8.69 6.32
CA TYR A 34 -12.60 -7.23 6.42
C TYR A 34 -11.65 -6.57 5.40
N LEU A 35 -11.52 -7.15 4.20
CA LEU A 35 -10.56 -6.69 3.21
C LEU A 35 -10.95 -5.30 2.70
N PRO A 36 -10.02 -4.33 2.67
CA PRO A 36 -10.25 -3.02 2.08
C PRO A 36 -10.36 -3.13 0.56
N ALA A 37 -11.09 -2.19 -0.06
CA ALA A 37 -11.29 -2.17 -1.50
C ALA A 37 -9.97 -1.99 -2.28
N SER A 38 -8.98 -1.30 -1.72
CA SER A 38 -7.66 -1.14 -2.34
C SER A 38 -6.93 -2.47 -2.51
N ILE A 39 -6.95 -3.36 -1.50
CA ILE A 39 -6.32 -4.69 -1.58
C ILE A 39 -7.04 -5.57 -2.61
N ILE A 40 -8.37 -5.53 -2.62
CA ILE A 40 -9.17 -6.27 -3.62
C ILE A 40 -8.84 -5.76 -5.03
N GLY A 41 -8.70 -4.45 -5.22
CA GLY A 41 -8.33 -3.85 -6.50
C GLY A 41 -6.94 -4.26 -6.95
N GLY A 42 -5.95 -4.20 -6.06
CA GLY A 42 -4.61 -4.69 -6.33
C GLY A 42 -4.61 -6.15 -6.78
N ALA A 43 -5.38 -7.02 -6.10
CA ALA A 43 -5.50 -8.43 -6.49
C ALA A 43 -6.15 -8.61 -7.88
N ILE A 44 -7.21 -7.85 -8.19
CA ILE A 44 -7.84 -7.87 -9.52
C ILE A 44 -6.86 -7.38 -10.59
N ALA A 45 -6.13 -6.30 -10.34
CA ALA A 45 -5.12 -5.78 -11.26
C ALA A 45 -3.99 -6.79 -11.49
N LEU A 46 -3.51 -7.48 -10.45
CA LEU A 46 -2.48 -8.50 -10.58
C LEU A 46 -2.98 -9.70 -11.41
N LEU A 47 -4.24 -10.12 -11.21
CA LEU A 47 -4.85 -11.20 -12.00
C LEU A 47 -5.05 -10.82 -13.48
N LEU A 48 -5.45 -9.57 -13.75
CA LEU A 48 -5.70 -9.07 -15.11
C LEU A 48 -4.44 -8.47 -15.77
N GLY A 49 -3.36 -8.33 -15.01
CA GLY A 49 -2.10 -7.72 -15.44
C GLY A 49 -1.17 -8.70 -16.14
N PRO A 50 0.05 -8.25 -16.48
CA PRO A 50 1.02 -9.06 -17.20
C PRO A 50 1.46 -10.32 -16.41
N ASP A 51 1.50 -10.24 -15.07
CA ASP A 51 2.03 -11.31 -14.23
C ASP A 51 1.21 -12.60 -14.25
N VAL A 52 -0.11 -12.50 -14.42
CA VAL A 52 -1.01 -13.67 -14.43
C VAL A 52 -1.67 -13.82 -15.79
N LEU A 53 -2.50 -12.86 -16.20
CA LEU A 53 -3.17 -12.91 -17.50
C LEU A 53 -2.14 -12.86 -18.64
N GLY A 54 -1.12 -12.01 -18.54
CA GLY A 54 -0.09 -11.92 -19.57
C GLY A 54 0.69 -13.22 -19.73
N ARG A 55 1.13 -13.85 -18.64
CA ARG A 55 1.78 -15.17 -18.70
C ARG A 55 0.87 -16.25 -19.30
N LEU A 56 -0.42 -16.26 -18.95
CA LEU A 56 -1.38 -17.20 -19.52
C LEU A 56 -1.57 -16.97 -21.03
N MET A 57 -1.64 -15.72 -21.46
CA MET A 57 -1.82 -15.34 -22.85
C MET A 57 -0.56 -15.60 -23.68
N GLY A 58 0.64 -15.42 -23.11
CA GLY A 58 1.90 -15.82 -23.74
C GLY A 58 1.92 -17.31 -24.07
N LEU A 59 1.50 -18.17 -23.12
CA LEU A 59 1.37 -19.61 -23.36
C LEU A 59 0.34 -19.99 -24.44
N LEU A 60 -0.66 -19.13 -24.68
CA LEU A 60 -1.66 -19.33 -25.74
C LEU A 60 -1.15 -18.80 -27.10
N ALA A 61 -0.40 -17.70 -27.09
CA ALA A 61 0.28 -17.17 -28.26
C ALA A 61 1.31 -18.18 -28.80
N ASP A 62 2.10 -18.81 -27.92
CA ASP A 62 3.04 -19.89 -28.26
C ASP A 62 2.36 -21.12 -28.91
N ARG A 63 1.04 -21.27 -28.71
CA ARG A 63 0.21 -22.33 -29.30
C ARG A 63 -0.54 -21.90 -30.56
N GLY A 64 -0.29 -20.68 -31.07
CA GLY A 64 -0.93 -20.12 -32.26
C GLY A 64 -2.41 -19.75 -32.08
N ILE A 65 -2.87 -19.57 -30.84
CA ILE A 65 -4.28 -19.23 -30.55
C ILE A 65 -4.39 -17.73 -30.30
N ALA A 66 -5.17 -17.04 -31.15
CA ALA A 66 -5.49 -15.62 -31.02
C ALA A 66 -4.25 -14.70 -30.93
N GLU A 67 -3.21 -15.01 -31.73
CA GLU A 67 -1.88 -14.38 -31.72
C GLU A 67 -1.91 -12.85 -31.48
N GLY A 68 -2.66 -12.08 -32.26
CA GLY A 68 -2.67 -10.61 -32.12
C GLY A 68 -3.27 -10.04 -30.82
N PHE A 69 -4.21 -10.75 -30.17
CA PHE A 69 -4.71 -10.35 -28.85
C PHE A 69 -3.86 -10.95 -27.74
N ALA A 70 -3.45 -12.21 -27.91
CA ALA A 70 -2.65 -12.95 -26.94
C ALA A 70 -1.27 -12.30 -26.75
N GLU A 71 -0.60 -11.86 -27.82
CA GLU A 71 0.68 -11.13 -27.76
C GLU A 71 0.55 -9.80 -27.02
N ARG A 72 -0.47 -9.00 -27.37
CA ARG A 72 -0.72 -7.71 -26.70
C ARG A 72 -1.04 -7.88 -25.22
N ALA A 73 -1.83 -8.90 -24.90
CA ALA A 73 -2.16 -9.23 -23.52
C ALA A 73 -0.95 -9.82 -22.78
N ALA A 74 -0.02 -10.49 -23.47
CA ALA A 74 1.18 -11.07 -22.87
C ALA A 74 2.09 -9.99 -22.27
N GLU A 75 2.29 -8.87 -22.98
CA GLU A 75 3.21 -7.81 -22.54
C GLU A 75 2.62 -6.91 -21.46
N GLY A 76 1.35 -6.53 -21.58
CA GLY A 76 0.73 -5.49 -20.74
C GLY A 76 -0.48 -5.95 -19.91
N GLY A 77 -0.82 -7.24 -19.96
CA GLY A 77 -2.11 -7.73 -19.48
C GLY A 77 -3.26 -7.08 -20.23
N LEU A 78 -4.40 -6.93 -19.54
CA LEU A 78 -5.58 -6.25 -20.06
C LEU A 78 -5.40 -4.72 -20.17
N PHE A 79 -4.41 -4.15 -19.48
CA PHE A 79 -4.28 -2.72 -19.29
C PHE A 79 -3.27 -2.05 -20.23
N GLY A 80 -2.29 -2.82 -20.73
CA GLY A 80 -1.25 -2.33 -21.65
C GLY A 80 0.00 -1.81 -20.94
N VAL A 81 1.14 -1.92 -21.62
CA VAL A 81 2.49 -1.60 -21.09
C VAL A 81 2.62 -0.14 -20.66
N ASP A 82 2.08 0.78 -21.47
CA ASP A 82 2.12 2.21 -21.18
C ASP A 82 1.38 2.56 -19.88
N VAL A 83 0.23 1.93 -19.62
CA VAL A 83 -0.54 2.12 -18.39
C VAL A 83 0.21 1.53 -17.20
N MET A 84 0.84 0.36 -17.35
CA MET A 84 1.65 -0.25 -16.29
C MET A 84 2.84 0.62 -15.91
N THR A 85 3.45 1.28 -16.89
CA THR A 85 4.54 2.24 -16.68
C THR A 85 4.08 3.47 -15.91
N VAL A 86 2.86 3.98 -16.17
CA VAL A 86 2.28 5.03 -15.32
C VAL A 86 2.10 4.49 -13.90
N TRP A 87 1.45 3.34 -13.74
CA TRP A 87 1.12 2.79 -12.42
C TRP A 87 2.35 2.49 -11.56
N SER A 88 3.47 2.05 -12.13
CA SER A 88 4.70 1.79 -11.38
C SER A 88 5.32 3.08 -10.80
N SER A 89 5.12 4.23 -11.45
CA SER A 89 5.63 5.52 -10.97
C SER A 89 4.72 6.22 -9.95
N LEU A 90 3.44 5.87 -9.89
CA LEU A 90 2.45 6.54 -9.02
C LEU A 90 2.71 6.37 -7.51
N PRO A 91 3.08 5.19 -6.98
CA PRO A 91 3.29 5.00 -5.54
C PRO A 91 4.27 6.02 -4.95
N GLY A 92 5.44 6.21 -5.57
CA GLY A 92 6.44 7.17 -5.10
C GLY A 92 5.89 8.60 -5.04
N LEU A 93 5.17 9.03 -6.07
CA LEU A 93 4.55 10.37 -6.13
C LEU A 93 3.43 10.53 -5.09
N LEU A 94 2.56 9.53 -4.95
CA LEU A 94 1.40 9.58 -4.06
C LEU A 94 1.80 9.47 -2.58
N ILE A 95 2.93 8.83 -2.26
CA ILE A 95 3.47 8.79 -0.90
C ILE A 95 3.77 10.21 -0.41
N SER A 96 4.37 11.07 -1.25
CA SER A 96 4.61 12.48 -0.89
C SER A 96 3.32 13.22 -0.56
N VAL A 97 2.23 12.95 -1.28
CA VAL A 97 0.90 13.52 -1.03
C VAL A 97 0.32 13.01 0.30
N VAL A 98 0.46 11.71 0.57
CA VAL A 98 0.00 11.11 1.84
C VAL A 98 0.74 11.72 3.03
N PHE A 99 2.06 11.84 2.98
CA PHE A 99 2.85 12.45 4.05
C PHE A 99 2.53 13.93 4.24
N ALA A 100 2.35 14.69 3.15
CA ALA A 100 1.93 16.09 3.21
C ALA A 100 0.57 16.27 3.92
N GLY A 101 -0.34 15.30 3.77
CA GLY A 101 -1.66 15.32 4.41
C GLY A 101 -1.72 14.70 5.82
N LEU A 102 -0.70 13.97 6.28
CA LEU A 102 -0.79 13.10 7.46
C LEU A 102 -1.17 13.83 8.76
N LEU A 103 -0.69 15.06 8.93
CA LEU A 103 -0.94 15.87 10.14
C LEU A 103 -2.05 16.91 9.94
N LEU A 104 -2.67 16.95 8.77
CA LEU A 104 -3.69 17.93 8.44
C LEU A 104 -4.94 17.74 9.33
N GLY A 105 -5.37 18.82 9.98
CA GLY A 105 -6.56 18.81 10.86
C GLY A 105 -6.32 18.29 12.28
N LYS A 106 -5.07 17.96 12.66
CA LYS A 106 -4.70 17.67 14.05
C LYS A 106 -4.02 18.89 14.68
N ARG A 107 -4.33 19.15 15.97
CA ARG A 107 -3.58 20.13 16.75
C ARG A 107 -2.18 19.59 16.99
N MET A 108 -1.16 20.40 16.73
CA MET A 108 0.21 20.01 17.05
C MET A 108 0.34 19.84 18.56
N PRO A 109 0.69 18.64 19.05
CA PRO A 109 0.91 18.42 20.48
C PRO A 109 2.12 19.23 20.96
N ARG A 110 2.17 19.51 22.25
CA ARG A 110 3.39 20.08 22.86
C ARG A 110 4.51 19.06 22.78
N MET A 111 5.77 19.50 22.68
CA MET A 111 6.92 18.59 22.54
C MET A 111 6.96 17.49 23.62
N ARG A 112 6.65 17.84 24.88
CA ARG A 112 6.58 16.89 25.97
C ARG A 112 5.47 15.85 25.80
N GLU A 113 4.28 16.29 25.42
CA GLU A 113 3.15 15.39 25.13
C GLU A 113 3.47 14.49 23.94
N ALA A 114 4.13 15.03 22.90
CA ALA A 114 4.55 14.26 21.76
C ALA A 114 5.52 13.13 22.18
N VAL A 115 6.49 13.41 23.05
CA VAL A 115 7.41 12.40 23.59
C VAL A 115 6.70 11.39 24.47
N ASP A 116 5.81 11.84 25.37
CA ASP A 116 5.09 10.94 26.28
C ASP A 116 4.13 9.99 25.52
N LEU A 117 3.52 10.46 24.42
CA LEU A 117 2.62 9.67 23.57
C LEU A 117 3.38 8.82 22.54
N ALA A 118 4.38 9.39 21.86
CA ALA A 118 5.08 8.71 20.76
C ALA A 118 6.27 7.88 21.25
N GLY A 119 6.91 8.25 22.35
CA GLY A 119 8.11 7.61 22.89
C GLY A 119 7.94 6.11 23.15
N PRO A 120 6.92 5.68 23.93
CA PRO A 120 6.67 4.25 24.15
C PRO A 120 6.37 3.48 22.86
N ASN A 121 5.61 4.08 21.95
CA ASN A 121 5.29 3.49 20.65
C ASN A 121 6.53 3.37 19.76
N LEU A 122 7.40 4.37 19.77
CA LEU A 122 8.65 4.38 19.03
C LEU A 122 9.63 3.35 19.61
N ALA A 123 9.78 3.29 20.93
CA ALA A 123 10.63 2.31 21.59
C ALA A 123 10.16 0.87 21.30
N PHE A 124 8.85 0.62 21.35
CA PHE A 124 8.27 -0.65 20.94
C PHE A 124 8.53 -0.95 19.47
N GLY A 125 8.28 0.02 18.57
CA GLY A 125 8.53 -0.11 17.14
C GLY A 125 9.98 -0.43 16.81
N ILE A 126 10.94 0.30 17.38
CA ILE A 126 12.38 0.05 17.22
C ILE A 126 12.75 -1.33 17.77
N SER A 127 12.22 -1.71 18.94
CA SER A 127 12.50 -3.03 19.52
C SER A 127 12.04 -4.16 18.60
N VAL A 128 10.85 -4.03 18.01
CA VAL A 128 10.31 -5.00 17.04
C VAL A 128 11.13 -5.00 15.75
N ALA A 129 11.46 -3.83 15.21
CA ALA A 129 12.24 -3.69 13.97
C ALA A 129 13.65 -4.28 14.13
N SER A 130 14.36 -3.93 15.20
CA SER A 130 15.67 -4.51 15.51
C SER A 130 15.57 -6.03 15.74
N GLY A 131 14.52 -6.50 16.41
CA GLY A 131 14.26 -7.93 16.56
C GLY A 131 14.07 -8.65 15.23
N GLN A 132 13.35 -8.04 14.28
CA GLN A 132 13.18 -8.58 12.93
C GLN A 132 14.48 -8.62 12.14
N TYR A 133 15.33 -7.59 12.24
CA TYR A 133 16.68 -7.63 11.65
C TYR A 133 17.50 -8.78 12.23
N VAL A 134 17.51 -8.95 13.56
CA VAL A 134 18.27 -10.04 14.21
C VAL A 134 17.77 -11.40 13.74
N ILE A 135 16.46 -11.64 13.82
CA ILE A 135 15.86 -12.92 13.41
C ILE A 135 16.07 -13.17 11.92
N GLY A 136 15.85 -12.16 11.09
CA GLY A 136 15.98 -12.25 9.64
C GLY A 136 17.41 -12.50 9.19
N LEU A 137 18.40 -11.81 9.75
CA LEU A 137 19.81 -12.01 9.43
C LEU A 137 20.32 -13.36 9.94
N LEU A 138 19.90 -13.82 11.13
CA LEU A 138 20.22 -15.16 11.60
C LEU A 138 19.63 -16.24 10.68
N LEU A 139 18.38 -16.07 10.26
CA LEU A 139 17.74 -16.97 9.29
C LEU A 139 18.48 -16.95 7.95
N ALA A 140 18.90 -15.78 7.49
CA ALA A 140 19.65 -15.64 6.25
C ALA A 140 20.99 -16.39 6.34
N LEU A 141 21.78 -16.15 7.39
CA LEU A 141 23.09 -16.77 7.59
C LEU A 141 23.02 -18.29 7.77
N LEU A 142 22.05 -18.79 8.55
CA LEU A 142 21.99 -20.19 8.93
C LEU A 142 21.19 -21.06 7.95
N VAL A 143 20.27 -20.48 7.19
CA VAL A 143 19.34 -21.22 6.33
C VAL A 143 19.34 -20.67 4.91
N LEU A 144 19.05 -19.37 4.71
CA LEU A 144 18.78 -18.89 3.35
C LEU A 144 20.01 -18.88 2.45
N VAL A 145 21.14 -18.39 2.95
CA VAL A 145 22.42 -18.39 2.25
C VAL A 145 22.88 -19.83 1.94
N PRO A 146 22.98 -20.76 2.91
CA PRO A 146 23.49 -22.11 2.61
C PRO A 146 22.54 -22.97 1.76
N VAL A 147 21.22 -22.79 1.87
CA VAL A 147 20.25 -23.63 1.16
C VAL A 147 19.87 -23.05 -0.20
N PHE A 148 19.71 -21.73 -0.29
CA PHE A 148 19.18 -21.05 -1.49
C PHE A 148 20.20 -20.14 -2.18
N ASN A 149 21.41 -19.99 -1.63
CA ASN A 149 22.48 -19.16 -2.18
C ASN A 149 22.06 -17.70 -2.44
N VAL A 150 21.24 -17.14 -1.54
CA VAL A 150 20.82 -15.73 -1.58
C VAL A 150 21.77 -14.84 -0.77
N PRO A 151 21.88 -13.54 -1.09
CA PRO A 151 22.70 -12.60 -0.31
C PRO A 151 22.26 -12.50 1.15
N VAL A 152 23.19 -12.21 2.07
CA VAL A 152 22.90 -12.06 3.51
C VAL A 152 21.87 -10.96 3.77
N ILE A 153 21.87 -9.90 2.97
CA ILE A 153 20.89 -8.80 3.05
C ILE A 153 19.44 -9.26 2.82
N SER A 154 19.22 -10.47 2.28
CA SER A 154 17.89 -11.09 2.25
C SER A 154 17.25 -11.19 3.64
N GLY A 155 18.05 -11.26 4.71
CA GLY A 155 17.55 -11.21 6.09
C GLY A 155 16.90 -9.88 6.48
N ALA A 156 17.26 -8.77 5.82
CA ALA A 156 16.65 -7.46 6.02
C ALA A 156 15.25 -7.35 5.39
N LEU A 157 14.89 -8.24 4.46
CA LEU A 157 13.60 -8.18 3.76
C LEU A 157 12.40 -8.22 4.70
N ILE A 158 12.51 -8.93 5.84
CA ILE A 158 11.43 -8.98 6.83
C ILE A 158 11.18 -7.58 7.39
N GLU A 159 12.23 -6.85 7.78
CA GLU A 159 12.02 -5.50 8.32
C GLU A 159 11.57 -4.53 7.24
N ILE A 160 12.27 -4.51 6.09
CA ILE A 160 12.00 -3.59 4.98
C ILE A 160 10.59 -3.80 4.41
N GLY A 161 10.23 -5.06 4.16
CA GLY A 161 8.97 -5.46 3.53
C GLY A 161 7.84 -5.59 4.53
N PHE A 162 7.96 -6.44 5.55
CA PHE A 162 6.84 -6.76 6.45
C PHE A 162 6.49 -5.61 7.40
N LEU A 163 7.49 -5.00 8.06
CA LEU A 163 7.27 -3.89 8.99
C LEU A 163 7.26 -2.53 8.29
N GLY A 164 8.22 -2.27 7.40
CA GLY A 164 8.29 -1.02 6.63
C GLY A 164 7.18 -0.88 5.59
N GLY A 165 6.79 -1.99 4.95
CA GLY A 165 5.73 -2.00 3.95
C GLY A 165 6.18 -1.50 2.57
N HIS A 166 5.20 -1.30 1.68
CA HIS A 166 5.44 -0.95 0.27
C HIS A 166 6.19 0.37 0.09
N GLY A 167 5.99 1.34 0.99
CA GLY A 167 6.66 2.63 0.93
C GLY A 167 8.16 2.54 1.19
N THR A 168 8.56 1.86 2.26
CA THR A 168 9.98 1.62 2.58
C THR A 168 10.65 0.77 1.51
N ALA A 169 9.99 -0.31 1.06
CA ALA A 169 10.51 -1.18 0.01
C ALA A 169 10.74 -0.42 -1.32
N ALA A 170 9.82 0.47 -1.71
CA ALA A 170 9.99 1.29 -2.91
C ALA A 170 11.10 2.34 -2.75
N GLY A 171 11.25 2.93 -1.56
CA GLY A 171 12.27 3.94 -1.28
C GLY A 171 13.71 3.41 -1.23
N LEU A 172 13.89 2.10 -0.99
CA LEU A 172 15.20 1.45 -0.91
C LEU A 172 15.63 0.74 -2.21
N GLY A 173 14.92 0.94 -3.33
CA GLY A 173 15.22 0.30 -4.61
C GLY A 173 16.66 0.54 -5.09
N ASP A 174 17.10 1.80 -5.07
CA ASP A 174 18.46 2.17 -5.46
C ASP A 174 19.51 1.54 -4.52
N THR A 175 19.23 1.48 -3.22
CA THR A 175 20.10 0.82 -2.24
C THR A 175 20.28 -0.67 -2.52
N PHE A 176 19.21 -1.38 -2.94
CA PHE A 176 19.31 -2.77 -3.37
C PHE A 176 20.18 -2.94 -4.62
N ALA A 177 20.08 -2.02 -5.58
CA ALA A 177 20.92 -2.02 -6.77
C ALA A 177 22.40 -1.74 -6.45
N GLU A 178 22.68 -0.80 -5.56
CA GLU A 178 24.04 -0.44 -5.12
C GLU A 178 24.77 -1.60 -4.43
N VAL A 179 24.05 -2.43 -3.67
CA VAL A 179 24.62 -3.63 -3.03
C VAL A 179 24.67 -4.86 -3.95
N GLY A 180 24.37 -4.67 -5.25
CA GLY A 180 24.43 -5.73 -6.25
C GLY A 180 23.29 -6.75 -6.20
N TRP A 181 22.14 -6.39 -5.60
CA TRP A 181 20.98 -7.26 -5.50
C TRP A 181 19.68 -6.51 -5.81
N ALA A 182 19.56 -6.05 -7.06
CA ALA A 182 18.42 -5.26 -7.54
C ALA A 182 17.07 -6.00 -7.38
N GLU A 183 17.06 -7.32 -7.50
CA GLU A 183 15.88 -8.17 -7.30
C GLU A 183 15.35 -8.12 -5.85
N GLY A 184 16.16 -7.62 -4.91
CA GLY A 184 15.77 -7.40 -3.53
C GLY A 184 14.57 -6.45 -3.38
N GLN A 185 14.44 -5.45 -4.25
CA GLN A 185 13.30 -4.54 -4.25
C GLN A 185 11.98 -5.26 -4.54
N ASP A 186 11.95 -6.10 -5.57
CA ASP A 186 10.76 -6.86 -5.96
C ASP A 186 10.37 -7.86 -4.87
N LEU A 187 11.36 -8.52 -4.26
CA LEU A 187 11.14 -9.42 -3.12
C LEU A 187 10.60 -8.67 -1.90
N ALA A 188 11.10 -7.47 -1.61
CA ALA A 188 10.62 -6.64 -0.51
C ALA A 188 9.18 -6.18 -0.74
N LEU A 189 8.82 -5.73 -1.96
CA LEU A 189 7.46 -5.36 -2.33
C LEU A 189 6.49 -6.55 -2.27
N GLY A 190 6.94 -7.72 -2.73
CA GLY A 190 6.21 -8.98 -2.59
C GLY A 190 5.98 -9.33 -1.12
N MET A 191 7.03 -9.26 -0.30
CA MET A 191 6.97 -9.55 1.13
C MET A 191 6.07 -8.56 1.88
N ALA A 192 6.07 -7.27 1.51
CA ALA A 192 5.16 -6.27 2.07
C ALA A 192 3.70 -6.64 1.80
N THR A 193 3.39 -7.12 0.60
CA THR A 193 2.03 -7.54 0.22
C THR A 193 1.60 -8.78 1.00
N VAL A 194 2.46 -9.81 1.05
CA VAL A 194 2.20 -11.03 1.81
C VAL A 194 2.11 -10.73 3.30
N GLY A 195 2.93 -9.82 3.80
CA GLY A 195 2.92 -9.35 5.18
C GLY A 195 1.62 -8.67 5.57
N LEU A 196 1.13 -7.75 4.73
CA LEU A 196 -0.17 -7.11 4.92
C LEU A 196 -1.32 -8.14 4.93
N LEU A 197 -1.34 -9.06 3.96
CA LEU A 197 -2.39 -10.08 3.88
C LEU A 197 -2.35 -11.05 5.07
N SER A 198 -1.17 -11.56 5.41
CA SER A 198 -0.99 -12.45 6.55
C SER A 198 -1.32 -11.74 7.87
N GLY A 199 -0.91 -10.48 8.05
CA GLY A 199 -1.26 -9.66 9.20
C GLY A 199 -2.77 -9.46 9.36
N ILE A 200 -3.48 -9.16 8.27
CA ILE A 200 -4.95 -9.05 8.28
C ILE A 200 -5.60 -10.40 8.62
N ILE A 201 -5.21 -11.47 7.93
CA ILE A 201 -5.82 -12.79 8.11
C ILE A 201 -5.56 -13.33 9.52
N VAL A 202 -4.30 -13.34 9.96
CA VAL A 202 -3.91 -13.81 11.30
C VAL A 202 -4.51 -12.91 12.37
N GLY A 203 -4.50 -11.59 12.17
CA GLY A 203 -5.13 -10.64 13.10
C GLY A 203 -6.62 -10.92 13.30
N ILE A 204 -7.37 -11.17 12.22
CA ILE A 204 -8.79 -11.52 12.30
C ILE A 204 -9.01 -12.88 12.97
N VAL A 205 -8.15 -13.86 12.70
CA VAL A 205 -8.20 -15.17 13.38
C VAL A 205 -7.99 -14.99 14.88
N LEU A 206 -6.99 -14.21 15.29
CA LEU A 206 -6.68 -13.93 16.69
C LEU A 206 -7.81 -13.15 17.38
N ILE A 207 -8.38 -12.14 16.73
CA ILE A 207 -9.52 -11.37 17.24
C ILE A 207 -10.72 -12.29 17.46
N ASN A 208 -11.08 -13.10 16.47
CA ASN A 208 -12.20 -14.03 16.57
C ASN A 208 -11.98 -15.09 17.66
N TRP A 209 -10.75 -15.57 17.80
CA TRP A 209 -10.38 -16.49 18.87
C TRP A 209 -10.49 -15.83 20.25
N GLY A 210 -10.00 -14.60 20.38
CA GLY A 210 -10.07 -13.80 21.61
C GLY A 210 -11.51 -13.50 22.03
N ALA A 211 -12.36 -13.09 21.08
CA ALA A 211 -13.78 -12.84 21.33
C ALA A 211 -14.50 -14.11 21.80
N ARG A 212 -14.29 -15.25 21.12
CA ARG A 212 -14.93 -16.54 21.50
C ARG A 212 -14.51 -17.06 22.87
N ARG A 213 -13.32 -16.69 23.33
CA ARG A 213 -12.78 -17.10 24.64
C ARG A 213 -13.07 -16.08 25.75
N GLY A 214 -13.83 -15.03 25.48
CA GLY A 214 -14.12 -13.97 26.45
C GLY A 214 -12.90 -13.14 26.85
N LYS A 215 -11.84 -13.13 26.01
CA LYS A 215 -10.61 -12.35 26.24
C LYS A 215 -10.67 -10.93 25.66
N ALA A 216 -11.69 -10.62 24.87
CA ALA A 216 -11.90 -9.31 24.29
C ALA A 216 -12.75 -8.46 25.23
N SER A 217 -12.29 -7.24 25.55
CA SER A 217 -13.02 -6.29 26.40
C SER A 217 -14.02 -5.42 25.63
N VAL A 218 -13.83 -5.28 24.31
CA VAL A 218 -14.61 -4.37 23.44
C VAL A 218 -15.45 -5.12 22.40
N ILE A 219 -15.06 -6.35 22.03
CA ILE A 219 -15.69 -7.11 20.96
C ILE A 219 -16.39 -8.33 21.56
N ASP A 220 -17.72 -8.37 21.42
CA ASP A 220 -18.53 -9.52 21.83
C ASP A 220 -18.67 -10.53 20.68
N ALA A 221 -18.47 -11.81 20.96
CA ALA A 221 -18.52 -12.88 19.96
C ALA A 221 -19.90 -13.04 19.29
N GLY A 222 -20.96 -12.57 19.96
CA GLY A 222 -22.33 -12.55 19.45
C GLY A 222 -22.67 -11.32 18.59
N SER A 223 -21.90 -10.23 18.71
CA SER A 223 -22.15 -8.96 18.00
C SER A 223 -21.54 -9.01 16.60
N LYS A 224 -22.14 -9.81 15.72
CA LYS A 224 -21.91 -9.64 14.28
C LYS A 224 -22.72 -8.42 13.85
N GLY A 225 -22.03 -7.34 13.49
CA GLY A 225 -22.65 -6.15 12.91
C GLY A 225 -23.61 -6.48 11.76
N THR A 226 -24.49 -5.56 11.40
CA THR A 226 -25.55 -5.82 10.41
C THR A 226 -24.97 -6.26 9.06
N ALA A 227 -25.79 -6.91 8.21
CA ALA A 227 -25.32 -7.33 6.88
C ALA A 227 -24.75 -6.15 6.06
N ASN A 228 -25.30 -4.96 6.24
CA ASN A 228 -24.81 -3.72 5.64
C ASN A 228 -23.47 -3.29 6.24
N GLU A 229 -23.31 -3.34 7.56
CA GLU A 229 -22.04 -3.02 8.23
C GLU A 229 -20.92 -3.98 7.80
N GLN A 230 -21.21 -5.28 7.64
CA GLN A 230 -20.27 -6.28 7.12
C GLN A 230 -19.89 -6.01 5.65
N ALA A 231 -20.84 -5.55 4.83
CA ALA A 231 -20.56 -5.04 3.47
C ALA A 231 -19.81 -3.69 3.47
N GLY A 232 -19.65 -3.07 4.65
CA GLY A 232 -19.13 -1.73 4.87
C GLY A 232 -19.95 -0.67 4.15
N LEU A 233 -21.27 -0.78 4.32
CA LEU A 233 -22.28 0.21 4.02
C LEU A 233 -22.83 0.75 5.34
N VAL A 234 -23.00 2.07 5.41
CA VAL A 234 -23.59 2.72 6.58
C VAL A 234 -25.09 2.91 6.34
N GLU A 235 -25.89 2.37 7.25
CA GLU A 235 -27.35 2.54 7.29
C GLU A 235 -27.71 4.02 7.29
N ARG A 236 -28.81 4.38 6.62
CA ARG A 236 -29.15 5.78 6.33
C ARG A 236 -29.23 6.63 7.60
N GLU A 237 -29.77 6.05 8.67
CA GLU A 237 -29.98 6.66 9.98
C GLU A 237 -28.66 6.84 10.75
N LYS A 238 -27.62 6.05 10.44
CA LYS A 238 -26.30 6.07 11.10
C LYS A 238 -25.24 6.86 10.33
N ARG A 239 -25.59 7.49 9.20
CA ARG A 239 -24.63 8.25 8.38
C ARG A 239 -24.18 9.51 9.11
N SER A 240 -22.88 9.62 9.38
CA SER A 240 -22.26 10.85 9.88
C SER A 240 -21.93 11.81 8.73
N SER A 241 -21.85 13.11 9.01
CA SER A 241 -21.35 14.09 8.04
C SER A 241 -19.92 13.76 7.62
N GLY A 242 -19.65 13.69 6.32
CA GLY A 242 -18.32 13.39 5.78
C GLY A 242 -17.36 14.59 5.82
N SER A 243 -17.89 15.80 5.81
CA SER A 243 -17.14 17.05 5.94
C SER A 243 -18.03 18.15 6.53
N VAL A 244 -17.41 19.23 6.98
CA VAL A 244 -18.08 20.47 7.39
C VAL A 244 -17.54 21.60 6.52
N MET A 245 -18.41 22.41 5.94
CA MET A 245 -17.97 23.54 5.10
C MET A 245 -17.25 24.56 5.99
N THR A 246 -15.95 24.75 5.74
CA THR A 246 -15.11 25.73 6.46
C THR A 246 -14.99 27.07 5.73
N ILE A 247 -15.34 27.10 4.45
CA ILE A 247 -15.33 28.27 3.58
C ILE A 247 -16.64 28.36 2.82
N HIS A 248 -17.04 29.59 2.46
CA HIS A 248 -18.26 29.81 1.70
C HIS A 248 -18.09 29.31 0.26
N PRO A 249 -19.02 28.51 -0.30
CA PRO A 249 -18.87 27.89 -1.63
C PRO A 249 -18.71 28.89 -2.78
N SER A 250 -19.21 30.12 -2.61
CA SER A 250 -19.03 31.19 -3.61
C SER A 250 -17.59 31.69 -3.72
N SER A 251 -16.74 31.39 -2.73
CA SER A 251 -15.32 31.72 -2.75
C SER A 251 -14.52 30.56 -3.33
N MET A 252 -14.62 29.39 -2.70
CA MET A 252 -13.92 28.18 -3.13
C MET A 252 -14.56 26.95 -2.46
N ASP A 253 -14.52 25.80 -3.12
CA ASP A 253 -14.95 24.54 -2.52
C ASP A 253 -13.89 24.03 -1.51
N PRO A 254 -14.27 23.48 -0.35
CA PRO A 254 -13.30 22.98 0.61
C PRO A 254 -12.34 21.94 0.05
N LEU A 255 -12.75 21.06 -0.86
CA LEU A 255 -11.84 20.07 -1.47
C LEU A 255 -10.70 20.77 -2.21
N THR A 256 -11.03 21.83 -2.96
CA THR A 256 -10.04 22.66 -3.67
C THR A 256 -9.09 23.34 -2.69
N LEU A 257 -9.59 23.83 -1.56
CA LEU A 257 -8.73 24.40 -0.50
C LEU A 257 -7.74 23.36 0.04
N HIS A 258 -8.21 22.17 0.41
CA HIS A 258 -7.35 21.11 0.95
C HIS A 258 -6.33 20.64 -0.10
N PHE A 259 -6.74 20.50 -1.36
CA PHE A 259 -5.83 20.19 -2.46
C PHE A 259 -4.72 21.25 -2.59
N GLY A 260 -5.08 22.53 -2.54
CA GLY A 260 -4.11 23.64 -2.57
C GLY A 260 -3.13 23.60 -1.40
N LEU A 261 -3.60 23.35 -0.17
CA LEU A 261 -2.74 23.23 1.01
C LEU A 261 -1.74 22.07 0.89
N VAL A 262 -2.20 20.91 0.41
CA VAL A 262 -1.34 19.75 0.17
C VAL A 262 -0.33 20.03 -0.95
N ALA A 263 -0.74 20.69 -2.04
CA ALA A 263 0.17 21.07 -3.11
C ALA A 263 1.27 22.01 -2.62
N VAL A 264 0.94 23.02 -1.81
CA VAL A 264 1.92 23.93 -1.19
C VAL A 264 2.90 23.15 -0.30
N ALA A 265 2.41 22.24 0.53
CA ALA A 265 3.27 21.42 1.39
C ALA A 265 4.25 20.56 0.59
N VAL A 266 3.79 19.91 -0.50
CA VAL A 266 4.64 19.12 -1.39
C VAL A 266 5.69 20.00 -2.08
N LEU A 267 5.31 21.20 -2.57
CA LEU A 267 6.24 22.14 -3.21
C LEU A 267 7.32 22.63 -2.23
N ILE A 268 6.96 22.93 -0.99
CA ILE A 268 7.93 23.28 0.06
C ILE A 268 8.90 22.13 0.30
N GLY A 269 8.40 20.90 0.40
CA GLY A 269 9.25 19.70 0.53
C GLY A 269 10.23 19.55 -0.63
N GLN A 270 9.77 19.77 -1.87
CA GLN A 270 10.61 19.70 -3.05
C GLN A 270 11.70 20.78 -3.06
N LEU A 271 11.36 22.02 -2.68
CA LEU A 271 12.34 23.11 -2.58
C LEU A 271 13.40 22.85 -1.50
N LEU A 272 13.00 22.28 -0.36
CA LEU A 272 13.93 21.87 0.69
C LEU A 272 14.87 20.78 0.18
N LEU A 273 14.36 19.77 -0.52
CA LEU A 273 15.18 18.71 -1.12
C LEU A 273 16.19 19.28 -2.12
N MET A 274 15.75 20.15 -3.04
CA MET A 274 16.64 20.82 -4.00
C MET A 274 17.74 21.63 -3.29
N GLY A 275 17.38 22.33 -2.20
CA GLY A 275 18.34 23.08 -1.40
C GLY A 275 19.40 22.20 -0.74
N LEU A 276 18.99 21.05 -0.17
CA LEU A 276 19.91 20.09 0.44
C LEU A 276 20.86 19.46 -0.58
N GLN A 277 20.35 19.05 -1.75
CA GLN A 277 21.16 18.50 -2.83
C GLN A 277 22.16 19.53 -3.37
N ALA A 278 21.76 20.79 -3.49
CA ALA A 278 22.65 21.87 -3.91
C ALA A 278 23.79 22.12 -2.90
N VAL A 279 23.51 21.98 -1.59
CA VAL A 279 24.53 22.07 -0.54
C VAL A 279 25.47 20.88 -0.60
N GLU A 280 24.95 19.66 -0.76
CA GLU A 280 25.75 18.44 -0.88
C GLU A 280 26.70 18.50 -2.08
N GLN A 281 26.23 18.95 -3.24
CA GLN A 281 27.06 19.09 -4.45
C GLN A 281 28.13 20.19 -4.33
N ALA A 282 27.95 21.14 -3.41
CA ALA A 282 28.90 22.22 -3.18
C ALA A 282 29.98 21.87 -2.13
N LEU A 283 29.78 20.77 -1.37
CA LEU A 283 30.72 20.23 -0.39
C LEU A 283 31.67 19.20 -1.05
#